data_AF-A0A7W5ETG8-F1
#
_entry.id   AF-A0A7W5ETG8-F1
#
_cell.length_a   1.000
_cell.length_b   1.000
_cell.length_c   1.000
_cell.angle_alpha   90.00
_cell.angle_beta   90.00
_cell.angle_gamma   90.00
#
_symmetry.space_group_name_H-M   'P 1'
#
loop_
_entity.id
_entity.type
_entity.pdbx_description
1 polymer ?
#
loop_
_entity_poly.entity_id
_entity_poly.type
_entity_poly.pdbx_seq_one_letter_code
_entity_poly.pdbx_strand_id
1 'polypeptide(L)'
;MFEEFLSNGSLAAVLLMVYTGNVMMEALRRDRLDPRGINSPLIIKHPVSALFMFASIPCAIWPAIYIGLYSGWVAGVISWFVLQIVGAIATIVLGMRGPALGFHSWIHRITAACIVFPTGYYLSVSSLLA
;
A
#
# COMPACT_ATOMS: atom_id res chain seq x y z
N MET A 1 -11.22 -9.10 -20.04
CA MET A 1 -9.83 -9.23 -19.53
C MET A 1 -9.80 -9.48 -18.03
N PHE A 2 -10.44 -8.65 -17.19
CA PHE A 2 -10.40 -8.83 -15.73
C PHE A 2 -11.41 -9.84 -15.15
N GLU A 3 -12.26 -10.46 -15.97
CA GLU A 3 -13.34 -11.33 -15.47
C GLU A 3 -12.81 -12.52 -14.67
N GLU A 4 -11.73 -13.15 -15.14
CA GLU A 4 -11.09 -14.28 -14.46
C GLU A 4 -10.45 -13.86 -13.12
N PHE A 5 -9.92 -12.64 -13.05
CA PHE A 5 -9.44 -12.06 -11.80
C PHE A 5 -10.60 -11.74 -10.85
N LEU A 6 -11.72 -11.22 -11.35
CA LEU A 6 -12.88 -10.89 -10.53
C LEU A 6 -13.61 -12.13 -10.01
N SER A 7 -13.55 -13.25 -10.74
CA SER A 7 -14.17 -14.51 -10.34
C SER A 7 -13.30 -15.30 -9.35
N ASN A 8 -11.98 -15.35 -9.57
CA ASN A 8 -11.08 -16.24 -8.84
C ASN A 8 -10.08 -15.51 -7.94
N GLY A 9 -9.82 -14.24 -8.20
CA GLY A 9 -8.88 -13.42 -7.46
C GLY A 9 -9.53 -12.68 -6.28
N SER A 10 -8.69 -12.23 -5.35
CA SER A 10 -9.10 -11.42 -4.21
C SER A 10 -8.85 -9.93 -4.49
N LEU A 11 -9.91 -9.22 -4.85
CA LEU A 11 -9.86 -7.75 -4.96
C LEU A 11 -9.48 -7.11 -3.62
N ALA A 12 -9.92 -7.70 -2.51
CA ALA A 12 -9.56 -7.25 -1.16
C ALA A 12 -8.03 -7.29 -0.96
N ALA A 13 -7.36 -8.36 -1.38
CA ALA A 13 -5.90 -8.46 -1.30
C ALA A 13 -5.21 -7.29 -2.02
N VAL A 14 -5.65 -6.97 -3.24
CA VAL A 14 -5.13 -5.85 -4.03
C VAL A 14 -5.32 -4.52 -3.32
N LEU A 15 -6.54 -4.24 -2.85
CA LEU A 15 -6.85 -2.98 -2.17
C LEU A 15 -6.04 -2.79 -0.89
N LEU A 16 -5.90 -3.84 -0.09
CA LEU A 16 -5.14 -3.82 1.16
C LEU A 16 -3.64 -3.56 0.92
N MET A 17 -3.05 -4.20 -0.08
CA MET A 17 -1.65 -4.00 -0.44
C MET A 17 -1.39 -2.60 -1.02
N VAL A 18 -2.29 -2.12 -1.88
CA VAL A 18 -2.19 -0.77 -2.47
C VAL A 18 -2.37 0.30 -1.40
N TYR A 19 -3.32 0.14 -0.48
CA TYR A 19 -3.49 1.04 0.66
C TYR A 19 -2.21 1.10 1.49
N THR A 20 -1.66 -0.06 1.86
CA THR A 20 -0.46 -0.14 2.69
C THR A 20 0.75 0.49 1.99
N GLY A 21 0.97 0.18 0.71
CA GLY A 21 2.04 0.76 -0.09
C GLY A 21 1.98 2.29 -0.10
N ASN A 22 0.79 2.84 -0.32
CA ASN A 22 0.58 4.28 -0.33
C ASN A 22 0.80 4.95 1.05
N VAL A 23 0.38 4.30 2.15
CA VAL A 23 0.63 4.79 3.52
C VAL A 23 2.12 4.85 3.82
N MET A 24 2.87 3.81 3.46
CA MET A 24 4.30 3.73 3.71
C MET A 24 5.11 4.68 2.83
N MET A 25 4.72 4.86 1.56
CA MET A 25 5.33 5.84 0.67
C MET A 25 5.11 7.28 1.14
N GLU A 26 3.92 7.59 1.67
CA GLU A 26 3.67 8.91 2.28
C GLU A 26 4.45 9.07 3.61
N ALA A 27 4.68 7.99 4.36
CA ALA A 27 5.57 7.99 5.54
C ALA A 27 7.00 8.38 5.17
N LEU A 28 7.55 7.72 4.14
CA LEU A 28 8.86 8.03 3.57
C LEU A 28 8.95 9.48 3.09
N ARG A 29 7.91 9.97 2.41
CA ARG A 29 7.86 11.36 1.93
C ARG A 29 7.89 12.34 3.10
N ARG A 30 7.13 12.07 4.18
CA ARG A 30 7.10 12.93 5.37
C ARG A 30 8.42 12.93 6.13
N ASP A 31 9.10 11.79 6.23
CA ASP A 31 10.43 11.71 6.85
C ASP A 31 11.44 12.59 6.10
N ARG A 32 11.37 12.62 4.76
CA ARG A 32 12.20 13.52 3.94
C ARG A 32 11.84 15.00 4.11
N LEU A 33 10.56 15.33 4.25
CA LEU A 33 10.09 16.71 4.39
C LEU A 33 10.36 17.29 5.78
N ASP A 34 10.34 16.45 6.82
CA ASP A 34 10.65 16.82 8.19
C ASP A 34 11.66 15.85 8.81
N PRO A 35 12.94 15.97 8.43
CA PRO A 35 14.00 15.07 8.91
C PRO A 35 14.28 15.27 10.40
N ARG A 36 13.81 16.36 11.02
CA ARG A 36 13.98 16.61 12.46
C ARG A 36 12.83 16.07 13.30
N GLY A 37 11.70 15.73 12.69
CA GLY A 37 10.59 15.11 13.42
C GLY A 37 9.84 16.09 14.30
N ILE A 38 9.84 17.37 13.91
CA ILE A 38 9.20 18.46 14.66
C ILE A 38 7.68 18.35 14.54
N ASN A 39 7.20 17.97 13.36
CA ASN A 39 5.80 17.83 12.97
C ASN A 39 5.43 16.41 12.49
N SER A 40 6.40 15.48 12.44
CA SER A 40 6.17 14.10 12.06
C SER A 40 6.27 13.14 13.26
N PRO A 41 5.46 12.07 13.30
CA PRO A 41 5.45 11.15 14.43
C PRO A 41 6.76 10.37 14.52
N LEU A 42 7.36 10.35 15.72
CA LEU A 42 8.66 9.72 16.00
C LEU A 42 8.72 8.22 15.62
N ILE A 43 7.58 7.55 15.52
CA ILE A 43 7.49 6.16 15.08
C ILE A 43 8.00 5.97 13.65
N ILE A 44 7.92 6.99 12.78
CA ILE A 44 8.46 6.97 11.41
C ILE A 44 9.98 6.87 11.43
N LYS A 45 10.63 7.35 12.49
CA LYS A 45 12.09 7.36 12.63
C LYS A 45 12.64 6.13 13.33
N HIS A 46 11.78 5.28 13.87
CA HIS A 46 12.22 4.08 14.55
C HIS A 46 12.80 3.09 13.52
N PRO A 47 13.93 2.39 13.76
CA PRO A 47 14.52 1.48 12.77
C PRO A 47 13.55 0.39 12.28
N VAL A 48 12.57 0.02 13.10
CA VAL A 48 11.50 -0.93 12.70
C VAL A 48 10.59 -0.37 11.62
N SER A 49 10.30 0.95 11.59
CA SER A 49 9.49 1.53 10.52
C SER A 49 10.21 1.44 9.17
N ALA A 50 11.54 1.54 9.15
CA ALA A 50 12.33 1.38 7.93
C ALA A 50 12.14 -0.02 7.33
N LEU A 51 12.02 -1.06 8.16
CA LEU A 51 11.71 -2.41 7.69
C LEU A 51 10.34 -2.47 7.00
N PHE A 52 9.32 -1.84 7.60
CA PHE A 52 7.98 -1.76 6.99
C PHE A 52 7.96 -0.91 5.71
N MET A 53 8.78 0.14 5.65
CA MET A 53 8.96 0.94 4.44
C MET A 53 9.61 0.13 3.32
N PHE A 54 10.64 -0.66 3.61
CA PHE A 54 11.23 -1.58 2.63
C PHE A 54 10.24 -2.65 2.19
N ALA A 55 9.48 -3.21 3.12
CA ALA A 55 8.44 -4.19 2.83
C ALA A 55 7.34 -3.63 1.91
N SER A 56 7.12 -2.31 1.92
CA SER A 56 6.14 -1.66 1.05
C SER A 56 6.52 -1.61 -0.44
N ILE A 57 7.80 -1.76 -0.78
CA ILE A 57 8.28 -1.75 -2.18
C ILE A 57 7.63 -2.86 -3.00
N PRO A 58 7.68 -4.14 -2.58
CA PRO A 58 7.01 -5.19 -3.32
C PRO A 58 5.48 -5.03 -3.31
N CYS A 59 4.86 -4.35 -2.34
CA CYS A 59 3.43 -3.99 -2.43
C CYS A 59 3.07 -3.06 -3.59
N ALA A 60 4.02 -2.30 -4.14
CA ALA A 60 3.75 -1.46 -5.30
C ALA A 60 3.70 -2.26 -6.62
N ILE A 61 4.31 -3.45 -6.65
CA ILE A 61 4.49 -4.26 -7.85
C ILE A 61 3.64 -5.53 -7.79
N TRP A 62 3.58 -6.17 -6.62
CA TRP A 62 2.89 -7.45 -6.41
C TRP A 62 1.41 -7.44 -6.80
N PRO A 63 0.59 -6.40 -6.49
CA PRO A 63 -0.81 -6.39 -6.92
C PRO A 63 -0.97 -6.44 -8.45
N ALA A 64 -0.06 -5.82 -9.19
CA ALA A 64 -0.07 -5.86 -10.65
C ALA A 64 0.36 -7.24 -11.19
N ILE A 65 1.37 -7.86 -10.57
CA ILE A 65 1.76 -9.24 -10.89
C ILE A 65 0.59 -10.18 -10.60
N TYR A 66 -0.01 -10.06 -9.42
CA TYR A 66 -1.15 -10.86 -8.97
C TYR A 66 -2.31 -10.80 -9.95
N ILE A 67 -2.72 -9.61 -10.37
CA ILE A 67 -3.74 -9.42 -11.41
C ILE A 67 -3.29 -10.03 -12.75
N GLY A 68 -2.02 -9.83 -13.13
CA GLY A 68 -1.45 -10.37 -14.36
C GLY A 68 -1.39 -11.90 -14.41
N LEU A 69 -1.30 -12.57 -13.27
CA LEU A 69 -1.35 -14.05 -13.19
C LEU A 69 -2.73 -14.60 -13.58
N TYR A 70 -3.82 -13.87 -13.31
CA TYR A 70 -5.18 -14.30 -13.72
C TYR A 70 -5.57 -13.78 -15.10
N SER A 71 -5.22 -12.53 -15.43
CA SER A 71 -5.77 -11.84 -16.61
C SER A 71 -4.75 -11.60 -17.73
N GLY A 72 -3.54 -12.13 -17.58
CA GLY A 72 -2.43 -12.00 -18.52
C GLY A 72 -1.53 -10.78 -18.27
N TRP A 73 -0.32 -10.82 -18.82
CA TRP A 73 0.73 -9.82 -18.56
C TRP A 73 0.33 -8.39 -18.94
N VAL A 74 -0.42 -8.20 -20.03
CA VAL A 74 -0.92 -6.88 -20.47
C VAL A 74 -1.85 -6.28 -19.42
N ALA A 75 -2.76 -7.09 -18.86
CA ALA A 75 -3.65 -6.65 -17.78
C ALA A 75 -2.86 -6.32 -16.51
N GLY A 76 -1.77 -7.05 -16.23
CA GLY A 76 -0.83 -6.71 -15.16
C GLY A 76 -0.19 -5.33 -15.35
N VAL A 77 0.34 -5.03 -16.54
CA VAL A 77 0.94 -3.71 -16.83
C VAL A 77 -0.10 -2.58 -16.74
N ILE A 78 -1.28 -2.77 -17.34
CA ILE A 78 -2.36 -1.76 -17.29
C ILE A 78 -2.80 -1.53 -15.83
N SER A 79 -3.02 -2.61 -15.07
CA SER A 79 -3.42 -2.50 -13.67
C SER A 79 -2.35 -1.82 -12.83
N TRP A 80 -1.06 -2.05 -13.09
CA TRP A 80 0.01 -1.30 -12.40
C TRP A 80 -0.16 0.21 -12.56
N PHE A 81 -0.30 0.72 -13.79
CA PHE A 81 -0.50 2.15 -14.03
C PHE A 81 -1.78 2.68 -13.35
N VAL A 82 -2.89 1.95 -13.49
CA VAL A 82 -4.16 2.35 -12.87
C VAL A 82 -4.04 2.39 -11.34
N LEU A 83 -3.43 1.38 -10.72
CA LEU A 83 -3.25 1.31 -9.27
C LEU A 83 -2.34 2.41 -8.73
N GLN A 84 -1.31 2.83 -9.48
CA GLN A 84 -0.48 3.98 -9.09
C GLN A 84 -1.26 5.30 -9.14
N ILE A 85 -2.05 5.53 -10.19
CA ILE A 85 -2.87 6.74 -10.34
C ILE A 85 -3.97 6.79 -9.27
N VAL A 86 -4.73 5.70 -9.14
CA VAL A 86 -5.81 5.57 -8.15
C VAL A 86 -5.25 5.65 -6.74
N GLY A 87 -4.10 5.03 -6.49
CA GLY A 87 -3.39 5.12 -5.21
C GLY A 87 -3.03 6.57 -4.86
N ALA A 88 -2.45 7.30 -5.81
CA ALA A 88 -2.12 8.71 -5.62
C ALA A 88 -3.37 9.56 -5.34
N ILE A 89 -4.47 9.34 -6.06
CA ILE A 89 -5.74 10.03 -5.81
C ILE A 89 -6.30 9.66 -4.42
N ALA A 90 -6.27 8.38 -4.06
CA ALA A 90 -6.74 7.90 -2.76
C ALA A 90 -5.97 8.52 -1.60
N THR A 91 -4.65 8.73 -1.73
CA THR A 91 -3.88 9.44 -0.69
C THR A 91 -4.32 10.89 -0.51
N ILE A 92 -4.73 11.56 -1.59
CA ILE A 92 -5.25 12.93 -1.53
C ILE A 92 -6.64 12.94 -0.88
N VAL A 93 -7.55 12.08 -1.36
CA VAL A 93 -8.94 12.00 -0.89
C VAL A 93 -9.04 11.58 0.57
N LEU A 94 -8.24 10.60 1.00
CA LEU A 94 -8.19 10.14 2.39
C LEU A 94 -7.48 11.12 3.33
N GLY A 95 -7.12 12.30 2.81
CA GLY A 95 -6.49 13.38 3.54
C GLY A 95 -5.08 13.06 4.00
N MET A 96 -4.42 12.02 3.47
CA MET A 96 -3.09 11.58 3.92
C MET A 96 -2.02 12.65 3.70
N ARG A 97 -2.28 13.60 2.80
CA ARG A 97 -1.47 14.81 2.56
C ARG A 97 -2.01 15.98 3.39
N GLY A 98 -1.35 16.28 4.51
CA GLY A 98 -1.68 17.45 5.31
C GLY A 98 -0.89 17.54 6.63
N PRO A 99 -0.41 18.73 7.01
CA PRO A 99 0.33 18.95 8.26
C PRO A 99 -0.55 18.81 9.52
N ALA A 100 -1.88 18.92 9.38
CA ALA A 100 -2.84 18.88 10.48
C ALA A 100 -3.46 17.50 10.75
N LEU A 101 -3.02 16.43 10.07
CA LEU A 101 -3.42 15.08 10.45
C LEU A 101 -2.75 14.73 11.78
N GLY A 102 -3.51 14.89 12.87
CA GLY A 102 -3.03 14.69 14.24
C GLY A 102 -2.25 13.38 14.44
N PHE A 103 -1.26 13.44 15.33
CA PHE A 103 -0.37 12.32 15.70
C PHE A 103 -1.11 11.00 15.89
N HIS A 104 -2.30 11.02 16.50
CA HIS A 104 -3.11 9.83 16.77
C HIS A 104 -3.62 9.14 15.50
N SER A 105 -4.17 9.92 14.56
CA SER A 105 -4.67 9.40 13.28
C SER A 105 -3.55 8.84 12.40
N TRP A 106 -2.32 9.34 12.58
CA TRP A 106 -1.15 8.87 11.84
C TRP A 106 -0.58 7.57 12.40
N ILE A 107 -0.44 7.47 13.72
CA ILE A 107 -0.03 6.24 14.40
C ILE A 107 -1.00 5.12 14.05
N HIS A 108 -2.31 5.35 14.16
CA HIS A 108 -3.33 4.35 13.83
C HIS A 108 -3.21 3.86 12.37
N ARG A 109 -2.87 4.74 11.43
CA ARG A 109 -2.70 4.38 10.01
C ARG A 109 -1.45 3.55 9.75
N ILE A 110 -0.32 3.86 10.38
CA ILE A 110 0.89 3.03 10.29
C ILE A 110 0.60 1.65 10.89
N THR A 111 0.02 1.59 12.09
CA THR A 111 -0.27 0.32 12.75
C THR A 111 -1.25 -0.51 11.94
N ALA A 112 -2.30 0.13 11.38
CA ALA A 112 -3.23 -0.53 10.47
C ALA A 112 -2.50 -1.06 9.23
N ALA A 113 -1.62 -0.29 8.60
CA ALA A 113 -0.82 -0.76 7.46
C ALA A 113 0.09 -1.94 7.83
N CYS A 114 0.74 -1.93 9.00
CA CYS A 114 1.55 -3.06 9.46
C CYS A 114 0.74 -4.36 9.64
N ILE A 115 -0.55 -4.27 9.98
CA ILE A 115 -1.45 -5.43 10.13
C ILE A 115 -2.05 -5.84 8.78
N VAL A 116 -2.43 -4.86 7.97
CA VAL A 116 -3.08 -5.06 6.68
C VAL A 116 -2.09 -5.63 5.65
N PHE A 117 -0.80 -5.33 5.79
CA PHE A 117 0.25 -5.84 4.91
C PHE A 117 0.34 -7.37 4.87
N PRO A 118 0.55 -8.09 5.99
CA PRO A 118 0.54 -9.55 6.00
C PRO A 118 -0.79 -10.14 5.52
N THR A 119 -1.91 -9.50 5.86
CA THR A 119 -3.24 -9.95 5.45
C THR A 119 -3.41 -9.89 3.94
N GLY A 120 -3.00 -8.79 3.30
CA GLY A 120 -3.07 -8.64 1.85
C GLY A 120 -2.21 -9.68 1.12
N TYR A 121 -1.00 -9.93 1.61
CA TYR A 121 -0.13 -10.97 1.07
C TYR A 121 -0.74 -12.36 1.24
N TYR A 122 -1.19 -12.70 2.45
CA TYR A 122 -1.81 -13.98 2.74
C TYR A 122 -3.01 -14.24 1.83
N LEU A 123 -3.91 -13.27 1.67
CA LEU A 123 -5.08 -13.38 0.80
C LEU A 123 -4.70 -13.57 -0.67
N SER A 124 -3.65 -12.87 -1.15
CA SER A 124 -3.20 -13.05 -2.52
C SER A 124 -2.63 -14.45 -2.76
N VAL A 125 -1.80 -14.95 -1.84
CA VAL A 125 -1.18 -16.28 -1.96
C VAL A 125 -2.21 -17.38 -1.79
N SER A 126 -3.13 -17.26 -0.81
CA SER A 126 -4.17 -18.25 -0.60
C SER A 126 -5.09 -18.38 -1.82
N SER A 127 -5.37 -17.27 -2.50
CA SER A 127 -6.19 -17.29 -3.72
C SER A 127 -5.46 -17.88 -4.92
N LEU A 128 -4.12 -17.80 -4.97
CA LEU A 128 -3.32 -18.44 -6.04
C LEU A 128 -3.19 -19.96 -5.85
N LEU A 129 -3.29 -20.43 -4.60
CA LEU A 129 -3.11 -21.83 -4.23
C LEU A 129 -4.43 -22.60 -4.09
N ALA A 130 -5.57 -21.91 -4.15
CA ALA A 130 -6.91 -22.49 -4.12
C ALA A 130 -7.36 -22.92 -5.52
#